data_AF-A0AAU9ZMB5-F1
#
_entry.id   AF-A0AAU9ZMB5-F1
#
_cell.length_a   1.000
_cell.length_b   1.000
_cell.length_c   1.000
_cell.angle_alpha   90.00
_cell.angle_beta   90.00
_cell.angle_gamma   90.00
#
_symmetry.space_group_name_H-M   'P 1'
#
loop_
_entity.id
_entity.type
_entity.pdbx_description
1 polymer ?
#
loop_
_entity_poly.entity_id
_entity_poly.type
_entity_poly.pdbx_seq_one_letter_code
_entity_poly.pdbx_strand_id
1 'polypeptide(L)'
;MSCKRRRSQKIPFNAKENTKINDFFSQVIKEDQEDSSISQVKVDSKKMPRDVTNTQDQRSHSSKKVQQDQTFPSKKRISFTLDVNHRKNKNMKHELIHSETDSLYTALSTLEAVKEEIKNHQGKEMLVCGKEGIKGYINLGMPLCCFPVGSHMHITFSQSKSEPKEITRLFEPQEQASTCYVLFYIHAIGSKRKRIVKCGELHKKGNKLCVCGFKGETIKDTLRKDGRFLFTESDHWKLISELDTIIENNQPVDELGGKLFQVEAEQTKNLKVVSVTQNSELENRNFLKVDERIVNEYPMLKEQQATLTAYIKEESEKTKKKASLFKIHKENFGKLTKNSTFVKMYKHLSRFSDSVGFLWWDNNGNGGCATCFVFKGLYIFTCRHVITDIVGEGTEPSMWASIISQCVKVIFDYEEFPLREDNVFNVKPWFEISNNELDYAVLELEENGLQVPAGLYNGRGPAPLNGLIYIIGHPDGGRKSIDACTVVPQGDRGRKCEENVQARQAAGYHVPFIHMFTQRSFHEMLHNPHVVTYDTTFFGGSSGSPVFDSNASLVAMHSAGFTCPYQSGVSNIIEFGSTMESIIADIKHNEDWYNKIFGNCQDEEMLSPQS
;
A
#
# COMPACT_ATOMS: atom_id res chain seq x y z
N MET A 1 -17.36 -30.66 60.95
CA MET A 1 -18.46 -29.80 60.49
C MET A 1 -18.00 -28.35 60.46
N SER A 2 -18.32 -27.66 59.36
CA SER A 2 -18.39 -26.20 59.16
C SER A 2 -17.11 -25.35 59.00
N CYS A 3 -17.13 -24.62 57.88
CA CYS A 3 -16.16 -23.71 57.29
C CYS A 3 -15.91 -22.41 58.07
N LYS A 4 -14.69 -21.87 57.99
CA LYS A 4 -14.47 -20.41 57.90
C LYS A 4 -13.36 -20.07 56.91
N ARG A 5 -13.77 -19.37 55.83
CA ARG A 5 -12.92 -18.73 54.81
C ARG A 5 -11.98 -17.70 55.46
N ARG A 6 -10.70 -17.66 55.05
CA ARG A 6 -9.84 -16.46 55.18
C ARG A 6 -9.51 -15.92 53.79
N ARG A 7 -9.77 -14.62 53.65
CA ARG A 7 -9.62 -13.78 52.45
C ARG A 7 -8.15 -13.66 52.03
N SER A 8 -7.91 -13.79 50.73
CA SER A 8 -6.68 -13.35 50.05
C SER A 8 -6.56 -11.83 50.10
N GLN A 9 -5.45 -11.31 50.64
CA GLN A 9 -5.07 -9.91 50.49
C GLN A 9 -4.56 -9.69 49.05
N LYS A 10 -5.28 -8.89 48.28
CA LYS A 10 -4.78 -8.31 47.02
C LYS A 10 -3.88 -7.13 47.39
N ILE A 11 -2.62 -7.19 46.99
CA ILE A 11 -1.74 -6.02 46.95
C ILE A 11 -2.13 -5.23 45.69
N PRO A 12 -2.55 -3.96 45.78
CA PRO A 12 -2.89 -3.16 44.61
C PRO A 12 -1.62 -2.60 43.97
N PHE A 13 -1.41 -2.93 42.70
CA PHE A 13 -0.44 -2.31 41.80
C PHE A 13 -0.84 -0.84 41.55
N ASN A 14 0.05 0.09 41.84
CA ASN A 14 -0.22 1.53 41.81
C ASN A 14 0.38 2.14 40.53
N ALA A 15 -0.46 2.37 39.52
CA ALA A 15 -0.08 2.91 38.22
C ALA A 15 -0.02 4.46 38.22
N LYS A 16 0.77 5.05 39.13
CA LYS A 16 1.02 6.50 39.16
C LYS A 16 2.39 6.79 39.75
N GLU A 17 3.42 6.75 38.92
CA GLU A 17 4.61 7.58 39.10
C GLU A 17 5.35 7.63 37.76
N ASN A 18 5.09 8.71 37.02
CA ASN A 18 5.97 9.28 36.00
C ASN A 18 5.46 10.71 35.77
N THR A 19 5.65 11.55 36.78
CA THR A 19 5.43 12.99 36.68
C THR A 19 6.75 13.71 36.55
N LYS A 20 6.85 14.47 35.44
CA LYS A 20 7.53 15.76 35.29
C LYS A 20 9.04 15.81 35.58
N ILE A 21 9.81 15.97 34.51
CA ILE A 21 11.02 16.79 34.53
C ILE A 21 10.84 17.83 33.41
N ASN A 22 10.62 19.08 33.79
CA ASN A 22 10.69 20.24 32.89
C ASN A 22 11.93 21.06 33.23
N ASP A 23 12.50 21.62 32.16
CA ASP A 23 13.41 22.76 32.06
C ASP A 23 14.80 22.63 32.70
N PHE A 24 15.83 22.58 31.85
CA PHE A 24 16.99 23.48 31.93
C PHE A 24 17.68 23.56 30.56
N PHE A 25 17.35 24.62 29.80
CA PHE A 25 18.16 25.12 28.70
C PHE A 25 19.43 25.78 29.28
N SER A 26 20.61 25.42 28.77
CA SER A 26 21.79 26.29 28.83
C SER A 26 22.02 26.93 27.46
N GLN A 27 22.31 28.22 27.54
CA GLN A 27 22.41 29.23 26.50
C GLN A 27 23.81 29.27 25.85
N VAL A 28 23.82 29.60 24.55
CA VAL A 28 24.80 30.47 23.83
C VAL A 28 26.13 29.77 23.48
N ILE A 29 26.67 29.84 22.23
CA ILE A 29 27.12 31.03 21.49
C ILE A 29 26.84 30.92 19.97
N LYS A 30 26.34 32.04 19.41
CA LYS A 30 26.40 32.41 17.98
C LYS A 30 27.71 33.16 17.75
N GLU A 31 28.40 32.91 16.63
CA GLU A 31 29.26 33.91 16.01
C GLU A 31 28.90 34.07 14.54
N ASP A 32 28.90 35.34 14.13
CA ASP A 32 28.34 35.91 12.92
C ASP A 32 29.29 35.87 11.72
N GLN A 33 28.67 36.18 10.59
CA GLN A 33 29.18 36.43 9.25
C GLN A 33 30.44 37.32 9.14
N GLU A 34 31.23 37.08 8.08
CA GLU A 34 31.76 38.17 7.26
C GLU A 34 31.71 37.83 5.75
N ASP A 35 31.20 38.81 5.01
CA ASP A 35 31.05 38.92 3.56
C ASP A 35 32.39 39.23 2.85
N SER A 36 32.52 38.88 1.56
CA SER A 36 33.18 39.75 0.57
C SER A 36 32.93 39.35 -0.90
N SER A 37 31.97 40.07 -1.50
CA SER A 37 32.03 40.83 -2.75
C SER A 37 32.83 40.39 -4.01
N ILE A 38 32.06 40.25 -5.11
CA ILE A 38 32.16 40.95 -6.43
C ILE A 38 33.45 40.80 -7.29
N SER A 39 33.31 40.26 -8.52
CA SER A 39 33.37 41.08 -9.76
C SER A 39 33.08 40.29 -11.05
N GLN A 40 32.28 40.92 -11.92
CA GLN A 40 32.07 40.59 -13.33
C GLN A 40 33.04 41.41 -14.19
N VAL A 41 33.58 40.85 -15.29
CA VAL A 41 33.84 41.62 -16.52
C VAL A 41 33.57 40.74 -17.75
N LYS A 42 32.89 41.35 -18.73
CA LYS A 42 32.40 40.85 -20.01
C LYS A 42 33.25 41.43 -21.15
N VAL A 43 33.35 40.66 -22.25
CA VAL A 43 33.25 41.10 -23.67
C VAL A 43 34.47 41.83 -24.26
N ASP A 44 35.09 41.29 -25.33
CA ASP A 44 34.74 41.71 -26.70
C ASP A 44 35.36 40.89 -27.85
N SER A 45 34.74 41.05 -29.01
CA SER A 45 34.80 40.30 -30.26
C SER A 45 35.61 41.01 -31.36
N LYS A 46 36.14 40.29 -32.38
CA LYS A 46 36.26 40.79 -33.77
C LYS A 46 36.71 39.75 -34.84
N LYS A 47 35.77 39.49 -35.75
CA LYS A 47 35.78 39.41 -37.24
C LYS A 47 36.93 38.78 -38.07
N MET A 48 36.48 37.93 -39.01
CA MET A 48 37.10 37.32 -40.22
C MET A 48 37.68 38.30 -41.27
N PRO A 49 38.43 37.77 -42.28
CA PRO A 49 37.87 37.63 -43.64
C PRO A 49 38.12 36.27 -44.38
N ARG A 50 37.43 36.10 -45.51
CA ARG A 50 37.19 34.88 -46.34
C ARG A 50 38.25 34.65 -47.43
N ASP A 51 38.32 33.41 -47.96
CA ASP A 51 38.27 33.03 -49.40
C ASP A 51 38.40 31.48 -49.56
N VAL A 52 37.33 30.75 -49.91
CA VAL A 52 36.92 30.21 -51.24
C VAL A 52 37.90 29.24 -51.91
N THR A 53 37.60 27.93 -51.93
CA THR A 53 37.36 27.13 -53.17
C THR A 53 36.85 25.69 -52.87
N ASN A 54 35.81 25.27 -53.61
CA ASN A 54 35.29 23.89 -53.76
C ASN A 54 36.35 22.99 -54.45
N THR A 55 36.38 21.64 -54.36
CA THR A 55 35.39 20.67 -54.86
C THR A 55 35.85 19.21 -54.54
N GLN A 56 34.99 18.41 -53.88
CA GLN A 56 34.57 17.01 -54.18
C GLN A 56 35.66 15.89 -54.31
N ASP A 57 35.79 14.98 -53.33
CA ASP A 57 35.16 13.62 -53.21
C ASP A 57 35.60 12.58 -54.28
N GLN A 58 35.86 11.29 -54.05
CA GLN A 58 35.64 10.33 -52.96
C GLN A 58 36.37 9.00 -53.30
N ARG A 59 36.99 8.31 -52.32
CA ARG A 59 37.05 6.82 -52.29
C ARG A 59 37.38 6.28 -50.89
N SER A 60 36.35 5.72 -50.25
CA SER A 60 36.28 4.56 -49.34
C SER A 60 37.53 4.07 -48.58
N HIS A 61 37.46 3.95 -47.24
CA HIS A 61 37.17 2.69 -46.51
C HIS A 61 37.02 2.89 -44.97
N SER A 62 36.10 2.10 -44.41
CA SER A 62 35.54 1.94 -43.05
C SER A 62 36.28 2.38 -41.76
N SER A 63 35.51 2.98 -40.84
CA SER A 63 35.14 2.38 -39.54
C SER A 63 33.96 3.16 -38.91
N LYS A 64 32.79 2.52 -38.82
CA LYS A 64 31.53 3.11 -38.32
C LYS A 64 31.59 3.25 -36.79
N LYS A 65 31.74 4.48 -36.29
CA LYS A 65 31.25 4.86 -34.96
C LYS A 65 29.74 5.03 -35.05
N VAL A 66 29.00 4.30 -34.22
CA VAL A 66 27.56 4.46 -34.02
C VAL A 66 27.33 5.86 -33.47
N GLN A 67 26.83 6.74 -34.33
CA GLN A 67 26.36 8.06 -33.96
C GLN A 67 24.96 7.88 -33.36
N GLN A 68 24.78 8.30 -32.10
CA GLN A 68 23.47 8.44 -31.48
C GLN A 68 22.64 9.39 -32.36
N ASP A 69 21.59 8.86 -32.99
CA ASP A 69 20.57 9.67 -33.64
C ASP A 69 19.87 10.52 -32.57
N GLN A 70 20.21 11.80 -32.53
CA GLN A 70 19.39 12.81 -31.86
C GLN A 70 18.09 12.97 -32.64
N THR A 71 17.07 12.22 -32.24
CA THR A 71 15.72 12.36 -32.79
C THR A 71 15.10 13.62 -32.18
N PHE A 72 14.95 14.68 -32.96
CA PHE A 72 14.21 15.87 -32.52
C PHE A 72 12.77 15.46 -32.14
N PRO A 73 12.19 15.98 -31.04
CA PRO A 73 10.81 15.66 -30.68
C PRO A 73 9.86 16.16 -31.77
N SER A 74 9.16 15.22 -32.42
CA SER A 74 8.13 15.51 -33.41
C SER A 74 7.00 16.32 -32.75
N LYS A 75 6.52 17.36 -33.44
CA LYS A 75 5.45 18.22 -32.93
C LYS A 75 4.11 17.86 -33.57
N LYS A 76 3.05 17.78 -32.76
CA LYS A 76 1.68 17.56 -33.21
C LYS A 76 0.87 18.84 -33.19
N ARG A 77 0.08 19.08 -34.24
CA ARG A 77 -0.96 20.11 -34.27
C ARG A 77 -2.32 19.49 -33.93
N ILE A 78 -3.01 20.06 -32.95
CA ILE A 78 -4.39 19.73 -32.58
C ILE A 78 -5.24 21.00 -32.51
N SER A 79 -6.55 20.87 -32.75
CA SER A 79 -7.50 21.97 -32.63
C SER A 79 -8.61 21.66 -31.64
N PHE A 80 -9.16 22.68 -30.98
CA PHE A 80 -10.28 22.48 -30.06
C PHE A 80 -11.17 23.72 -29.92
N THR A 81 -12.37 23.50 -29.38
CA THR A 81 -13.34 24.55 -29.06
C THR A 81 -13.78 24.41 -27.60
N LEU A 82 -13.80 25.53 -26.89
CA LEU A 82 -14.27 25.63 -25.52
C LEU A 82 -15.80 25.85 -25.53
N ASP A 83 -16.56 24.82 -25.14
CA ASP A 83 -18.02 24.86 -25.07
C ASP A 83 -18.47 25.25 -23.65
N VAL A 84 -18.16 26.50 -23.29
CA VAL A 84 -18.40 27.11 -21.97
C VAL A 84 -19.13 28.44 -22.11
N ASN A 85 -19.98 28.74 -21.12
CA ASN A 85 -20.93 29.84 -21.18
C ASN A 85 -20.29 31.19 -20.82
N HIS A 86 -19.57 31.84 -21.75
CA HIS A 86 -19.21 33.25 -21.62
C HIS A 86 -19.34 34.05 -22.93
N ARG A 87 -19.83 35.30 -22.79
CA ARG A 87 -20.25 36.23 -23.86
C ARG A 87 -19.12 36.76 -24.78
N LYS A 88 -17.86 36.34 -24.62
CA LYS A 88 -16.71 36.95 -25.33
C LYS A 88 -16.10 36.13 -26.47
N ASN A 89 -16.07 34.80 -26.41
CA ASN A 89 -15.38 33.94 -27.40
C ASN A 89 -16.21 32.69 -27.80
N LYS A 90 -17.51 32.86 -28.00
CA LYS A 90 -18.42 31.73 -28.27
C LYS A 90 -18.01 31.01 -29.56
N ASN A 91 -17.69 29.72 -29.47
CA ASN A 91 -17.35 28.83 -30.58
C ASN A 91 -16.04 29.15 -31.34
N MET A 92 -15.09 29.88 -30.76
CA MET A 92 -13.77 30.03 -31.39
C MET A 92 -13.01 28.71 -31.39
N LYS A 93 -12.32 28.43 -32.51
CA LYS A 93 -11.38 27.31 -32.63
C LYS A 93 -10.00 27.78 -32.17
N HIS A 94 -9.41 27.06 -31.23
CA HIS A 94 -8.03 27.24 -30.79
C HIS A 94 -7.16 26.16 -31.43
N GLU A 95 -5.98 26.53 -31.91
CA GLU A 95 -4.97 25.59 -32.37
C GLU A 95 -3.80 25.56 -31.39
N LEU A 96 -3.25 24.36 -31.19
CA LEU A 96 -2.08 24.13 -30.37
C LEU A 96 -1.10 23.25 -31.11
N ILE A 97 0.19 23.58 -30.98
CA ILE A 97 1.30 22.74 -31.45
C ILE A 97 2.15 22.39 -30.23
N HIS A 98 2.30 21.10 -29.93
CA HIS A 98 3.03 20.61 -28.76
C HIS A 98 3.78 19.31 -29.10
N SER A 99 4.64 18.79 -28.20
CA SER A 99 5.34 17.52 -28.43
C SER A 99 4.35 16.37 -28.65
N GLU A 100 4.67 15.46 -29.57
CA GLU A 100 3.89 14.25 -29.81
C GLU A 100 3.86 13.31 -28.60
N THR A 101 4.88 13.35 -27.75
CA THR A 101 4.97 12.51 -26.54
C THR A 101 4.17 13.06 -25.36
N ASP A 102 3.78 14.33 -25.39
CA ASP A 102 3.08 14.95 -24.27
C ASP A 102 1.62 14.50 -24.20
N SER A 103 1.09 14.46 -22.98
CA SER A 103 -0.32 14.18 -22.74
C SER A 103 -1.21 15.32 -23.25
N LEU A 104 -2.45 14.99 -23.62
CA LEU A 104 -3.46 15.97 -23.96
C LEU A 104 -3.66 17.01 -22.85
N TYR A 105 -3.62 16.61 -21.57
CA TYR A 105 -3.72 17.54 -20.45
C TYR A 105 -2.58 18.55 -20.42
N THR A 106 -1.34 18.06 -20.51
CA THR A 106 -0.14 18.90 -20.50
C THR A 106 -0.24 19.94 -21.61
N ALA A 107 -0.59 19.51 -22.82
CA ALA A 107 -0.77 20.38 -23.96
C ALA A 107 -1.88 21.42 -23.72
N LEU A 108 -3.08 21.00 -23.29
CA LEU A 108 -4.19 21.92 -23.02
C LEU A 108 -3.88 22.91 -21.91
N SER A 109 -3.11 22.50 -20.91
CA SER A 109 -2.72 23.34 -19.78
C SER A 109 -1.78 24.49 -20.16
N THR A 110 -1.19 24.51 -21.35
CA THR A 110 -0.36 25.64 -21.80
C THR A 110 -1.18 26.85 -22.25
N LEU A 111 -2.48 26.67 -22.53
CA LEU A 111 -3.33 27.72 -23.08
C LEU A 111 -4.09 28.46 -21.98
N GLU A 112 -3.92 29.77 -21.96
CA GLU A 112 -4.47 30.62 -20.90
C GLU A 112 -6.00 30.56 -20.84
N ALA A 113 -6.67 30.49 -21.99
CA ALA A 113 -8.12 30.31 -22.06
C ALA A 113 -8.60 29.02 -21.38
N VAL A 114 -7.82 27.93 -21.46
CA VAL A 114 -8.15 26.67 -20.78
C VAL A 114 -7.85 26.77 -19.29
N LYS A 115 -6.72 27.38 -18.89
CA LYS A 115 -6.39 27.60 -17.48
C LYS A 115 -7.43 28.45 -16.76
N GLU A 116 -7.91 29.52 -17.40
CA GLU A 116 -8.98 30.36 -16.87
C GLU A 116 -10.26 29.55 -16.65
N GLU A 117 -10.64 28.72 -17.62
CA GLU A 117 -11.84 27.90 -17.50
C GLU A 117 -11.73 26.81 -16.43
N ILE A 118 -10.54 26.19 -16.26
CA ILE A 118 -10.26 25.26 -15.15
C ILE A 118 -10.41 25.97 -13.80
N LYS A 119 -9.92 27.21 -13.66
CA LYS A 119 -10.08 28.01 -12.44
C LYS A 119 -11.54 28.39 -12.19
N ASN A 120 -12.27 28.80 -13.23
CA ASN A 120 -13.69 29.18 -13.12
C ASN A 120 -14.61 27.98 -12.81
N HIS A 121 -14.18 26.78 -13.15
CA HIS A 121 -14.91 25.52 -12.95
C HIS A 121 -14.27 24.63 -11.89
N GLN A 122 -13.63 25.20 -10.86
CA GLN A 122 -13.07 24.44 -9.73
C GLN A 122 -14.08 23.45 -9.12
N GLY A 123 -13.64 22.22 -8.90
CA GLY A 123 -14.49 21.11 -8.41
C GLY A 123 -15.32 20.39 -9.49
N LYS A 124 -15.19 20.79 -10.76
CA LYS A 124 -15.79 20.08 -11.92
C LYS A 124 -14.73 19.31 -12.70
N GLU A 125 -15.14 18.19 -13.29
CA GLU A 125 -14.28 17.36 -14.15
C GLU A 125 -14.26 17.93 -15.57
N MET A 126 -13.06 18.10 -16.14
CA MET A 126 -12.88 18.52 -17.54
C MET A 126 -13.08 17.32 -18.47
N LEU A 127 -14.03 17.42 -19.39
CA LEU A 127 -14.36 16.40 -20.38
C LEU A 127 -13.99 16.88 -21.78
N VAL A 128 -13.13 16.12 -22.47
CA VAL A 128 -12.73 16.40 -23.86
C VAL A 128 -13.38 15.39 -24.79
N CYS A 129 -14.09 15.87 -25.80
CA CYS A 129 -14.83 15.05 -26.76
C CYS A 129 -14.33 15.32 -28.19
N GLY A 130 -13.78 14.32 -28.85
CA GLY A 130 -13.38 14.37 -30.25
C GLY A 130 -14.59 14.46 -31.20
N LYS A 131 -14.52 15.38 -32.16
CA LYS A 131 -15.53 15.63 -33.19
C LYS A 131 -15.03 15.30 -34.59
N GLU A 132 -13.80 15.70 -34.92
CA GLU A 132 -13.16 15.45 -36.22
C GLU A 132 -11.82 14.74 -35.98
N GLY A 133 -11.42 13.84 -36.89
CA GLY A 133 -10.22 13.02 -36.78
C GLY A 133 -10.30 11.89 -35.73
N ILE A 134 -10.67 12.25 -34.50
CA ILE A 134 -10.86 11.35 -33.37
C ILE A 134 -12.29 11.50 -32.82
N LYS A 135 -12.92 10.39 -32.42
CA LYS A 135 -14.33 10.37 -32.01
C LYS A 135 -14.49 9.98 -30.54
N GLY A 136 -15.51 10.56 -29.90
CA GLY A 136 -15.90 10.20 -28.53
C GLY A 136 -15.08 10.93 -27.46
N TYR A 137 -15.32 10.58 -26.20
CA TYR A 137 -14.65 11.22 -25.07
C TYR A 137 -13.24 10.66 -24.90
N ILE A 138 -12.28 11.55 -24.71
CA ILE A 138 -10.85 11.28 -24.76
C ILE A 138 -10.28 11.32 -23.34
N ASN A 139 -9.31 10.44 -23.07
CA ASN A 139 -8.57 10.46 -21.82
C ASN A 139 -7.56 11.62 -21.85
N LEU A 140 -7.55 12.45 -20.80
CA LEU A 140 -6.63 13.58 -20.68
C LEU A 140 -5.15 13.13 -20.59
N GLY A 141 -4.88 11.90 -20.17
CA GLY A 141 -3.54 11.31 -20.18
C GLY A 141 -3.08 10.79 -21.54
N MET A 142 -3.92 10.82 -22.58
CA MET A 142 -3.58 10.25 -23.88
C MET A 142 -2.47 11.06 -24.59
N PRO A 143 -1.39 10.42 -25.09
CA PRO A 143 -0.31 11.10 -25.82
C PRO A 143 -0.78 11.72 -27.14
N LEU A 144 -0.21 12.88 -27.51
CA LEU A 144 -0.56 13.59 -28.74
C LEU A 144 -0.22 12.82 -30.03
N CYS A 145 0.76 11.91 -29.99
CA CYS A 145 1.14 11.04 -31.11
C CYS A 145 -0.02 10.14 -31.56
N CYS A 146 -1.00 9.87 -30.69
CA CYS A 146 -2.18 9.08 -30.99
C CYS A 146 -3.21 9.83 -31.84
N PHE A 147 -3.16 11.17 -31.88
CA PHE A 147 -4.21 11.95 -32.52
C PHE A 147 -3.99 11.98 -34.05
N PRO A 148 -4.99 11.64 -34.87
CA PRO A 148 -4.89 11.84 -36.31
C PRO A 148 -4.66 13.32 -36.68
N VAL A 149 -4.00 13.56 -37.81
CA VAL A 149 -3.82 14.93 -38.34
C VAL A 149 -5.20 15.56 -38.60
N GLY A 150 -5.38 16.80 -38.17
CA GLY A 150 -6.67 17.49 -38.30
C GLY A 150 -7.68 17.14 -37.21
N SER A 151 -7.26 16.54 -36.09
CA SER A 151 -8.15 16.26 -34.97
C SER A 151 -8.74 17.55 -34.37
N HIS A 152 -10.06 17.55 -34.18
CA HIS A 152 -10.81 18.64 -33.56
C HIS A 152 -11.60 18.14 -32.35
N MET A 153 -11.51 18.84 -31.22
CA MET A 153 -12.08 18.43 -29.94
C MET A 153 -12.93 19.53 -29.31
N HIS A 154 -13.92 19.15 -28.51
CA HIS A 154 -14.70 20.07 -27.69
C HIS A 154 -14.40 19.84 -26.21
N ILE A 155 -14.21 20.93 -25.47
CA ILE A 155 -13.96 20.89 -24.03
C ILE A 155 -15.22 21.36 -23.31
N THR A 156 -15.66 20.57 -22.33
CA THR A 156 -16.83 20.85 -21.47
C THR A 156 -16.47 20.53 -20.01
N PHE A 157 -17.23 21.03 -19.05
CA PHE A 157 -17.01 20.78 -17.63
C PHE A 157 -18.25 20.15 -16.99
N SER A 158 -18.06 19.06 -16.26
CA SER A 158 -19.14 18.27 -15.62
C SER A 158 -19.05 18.33 -14.10
N GLN A 159 -20.20 18.42 -13.41
CA GLN A 159 -20.23 18.29 -11.95
C GLN A 159 -19.76 16.90 -11.52
N SER A 160 -18.73 16.86 -10.68
CA SER A 160 -18.29 15.63 -10.02
C SER A 160 -18.98 15.49 -8.66
N LYS A 161 -19.40 14.27 -8.30
CA LYS A 161 -19.89 13.92 -6.95
C LYS A 161 -18.78 13.39 -6.03
N SER A 162 -17.56 13.27 -6.53
CA SER A 162 -16.38 12.91 -5.75
C SER A 162 -15.53 14.14 -5.53
N GLU A 163 -14.87 14.22 -4.36
CA GLU A 163 -13.83 15.23 -4.12
C GLU A 163 -12.85 15.28 -5.29
N PRO A 164 -12.33 16.46 -5.64
CA PRO A 164 -11.34 16.60 -6.69
C PRO A 164 -10.08 15.86 -6.26
N LYS A 165 -9.98 14.57 -6.60
CA LYS A 165 -8.71 13.88 -6.67
C LYS A 165 -7.89 14.67 -7.66
N GLU A 166 -6.71 15.12 -7.22
CA GLU A 166 -5.75 15.75 -8.11
C GLU A 166 -5.68 14.94 -9.41
N ILE A 167 -5.71 15.64 -10.54
CA ILE A 167 -5.63 15.08 -11.90
C ILE A 167 -4.27 14.37 -12.13
N THR A 168 -3.47 14.18 -11.08
CA THR A 168 -2.14 13.58 -11.01
C THR A 168 -2.16 12.05 -10.99
N ARG A 169 -2.80 11.43 -11.99
CA ARG A 169 -2.43 10.07 -12.43
C ARG A 169 -2.29 10.03 -13.94
N LEU A 170 -1.67 11.07 -14.49
CA LEU A 170 -1.39 11.13 -15.91
C LEU A 170 -0.19 10.22 -16.17
N PHE A 171 -0.40 9.27 -17.08
CA PHE A 171 0.60 8.49 -17.81
C PHE A 171 1.99 9.14 -17.73
N GLU A 172 2.94 8.46 -17.12
CA GLU A 172 4.35 8.84 -17.23
C GLU A 172 4.71 8.91 -18.72
N PRO A 173 5.30 10.03 -19.19
CA PRO A 173 5.75 10.13 -20.57
C PRO A 173 6.79 9.04 -20.84
N GLN A 174 6.43 8.00 -21.59
CA GLN A 174 7.41 7.07 -22.14
C GLN A 174 7.78 7.54 -23.55
N GLU A 175 9.08 7.74 -23.78
CA GLU A 175 9.66 8.09 -25.07
C GLU A 175 9.51 6.91 -26.05
N GLN A 176 8.33 6.75 -26.67
CA GLN A 176 8.09 5.66 -27.61
C GLN A 176 7.30 6.14 -28.85
N ALA A 177 7.61 5.52 -30.00
CA ALA A 177 7.09 5.90 -31.30
C ALA A 177 5.56 5.65 -31.42
N SER A 178 4.88 6.47 -32.22
CA SER A 178 3.43 6.40 -32.50
C SER A 178 2.94 5.01 -32.92
N THR A 179 3.81 4.18 -33.51
CA THR A 179 3.52 2.80 -33.95
C THR A 179 3.24 1.81 -32.83
N CYS A 180 3.49 2.17 -31.57
CA CYS A 180 3.29 1.31 -30.41
C CYS A 180 1.89 1.43 -29.78
N TYR A 181 1.06 2.39 -30.23
CA TYR A 181 -0.26 2.63 -29.64
C TYR A 181 -1.39 2.09 -30.52
N VAL A 182 -2.40 1.51 -29.86
CA VAL A 182 -3.64 1.05 -30.50
C VAL A 182 -4.82 1.83 -29.93
N LEU A 183 -5.54 2.49 -30.82
CA LEU A 183 -6.75 3.25 -30.50
C LEU A 183 -8.00 2.44 -30.80
N PHE A 184 -8.90 2.32 -29.83
CA PHE A 184 -10.19 1.67 -30.02
C PHE A 184 -11.27 2.37 -29.20
N TYR A 185 -12.53 2.02 -29.44
CA TYR A 185 -13.67 2.72 -28.87
C TYR A 185 -14.55 1.79 -28.05
N ILE A 186 -15.09 2.31 -26.94
CA ILE A 186 -16.07 1.60 -26.11
C ILE A 186 -17.34 2.42 -25.97
N HIS A 187 -18.50 1.78 -26.12
CA HIS A 187 -19.78 2.40 -25.78
C HIS A 187 -19.86 2.69 -24.28
N ALA A 188 -20.19 3.93 -23.88
CA ALA A 188 -20.30 4.32 -22.48
C ALA A 188 -21.50 3.68 -21.72
N ILE A 189 -22.31 2.89 -22.43
CA ILE A 189 -23.39 2.06 -21.89
C ILE A 189 -23.12 0.60 -22.25
N GLY A 190 -23.00 -0.26 -21.24
CA GLY A 190 -22.86 -1.71 -21.45
C GLY A 190 -24.13 -2.38 -21.99
N SER A 191 -24.03 -3.63 -22.42
CA SER A 191 -25.12 -4.39 -23.09
C SER A 191 -26.47 -4.33 -22.37
N LYS A 192 -26.45 -4.34 -21.02
CA LYS A 192 -27.64 -4.35 -20.15
C LYS A 192 -28.01 -2.99 -19.55
N ARG A 193 -27.64 -1.87 -20.20
CA ARG A 193 -27.84 -0.49 -19.70
C ARG A 193 -27.19 -0.18 -18.34
N LYS A 194 -26.18 -0.96 -17.94
CA LYS A 194 -25.44 -0.73 -16.70
C LYS A 194 -24.46 0.43 -16.85
N ARG A 195 -24.26 1.19 -15.76
CA ARG A 195 -23.23 2.22 -15.67
C ARG A 195 -21.85 1.57 -15.65
N ILE A 196 -21.04 1.89 -16.64
CA ILE A 196 -19.68 1.35 -16.77
C ILE A 196 -18.57 2.41 -16.62
N VAL A 197 -18.96 3.68 -16.40
CA VAL A 197 -18.06 4.84 -16.32
C VAL A 197 -18.24 5.62 -15.01
N LYS A 198 -17.14 6.17 -14.48
CA LYS A 198 -17.10 6.96 -13.25
C LYS A 198 -17.85 8.28 -13.38
N CYS A 199 -17.73 8.99 -14.50
CA CYS A 199 -18.47 10.23 -14.73
C CYS A 199 -19.92 9.94 -15.16
N GLY A 200 -20.90 10.45 -14.42
CA GLY A 200 -22.33 10.20 -14.69
C GLY A 200 -22.79 10.80 -16.03
N GLU A 201 -22.24 11.95 -16.43
CA GLU A 201 -22.57 12.62 -17.70
C GLU A 201 -22.13 11.82 -18.93
N LEU A 202 -21.10 10.98 -18.79
CA LEU A 202 -20.63 10.08 -19.84
C LEU A 202 -21.58 8.90 -20.06
N HIS A 203 -22.36 8.51 -19.05
CA HIS A 203 -23.29 7.38 -19.11
C HIS A 203 -24.60 7.72 -19.85
N LYS A 204 -24.50 8.07 -21.14
CA LYS A 204 -25.65 8.37 -22.02
C LYS A 204 -25.60 7.51 -23.28
N LYS A 205 -26.78 7.17 -23.80
CA LYS A 205 -26.89 6.34 -25.02
C LYS A 205 -26.26 7.09 -26.19
N GLY A 206 -25.39 6.42 -26.94
CA GLY A 206 -24.66 7.01 -28.06
C GLY A 206 -23.29 7.59 -27.69
N ASN A 207 -22.98 7.79 -26.41
CA ASN A 207 -21.64 8.19 -25.99
C ASN A 207 -20.63 7.06 -26.23
N LYS A 208 -19.46 7.44 -26.72
CA LYS A 208 -18.33 6.56 -26.99
C LYS A 208 -17.11 7.09 -26.24
N LEU A 209 -16.30 6.21 -25.69
CA LEU A 209 -15.02 6.51 -25.07
C LEU A 209 -13.91 6.07 -26.01
N CYS A 210 -12.97 6.98 -26.28
CA CYS A 210 -11.75 6.69 -27.02
C CYS A 210 -10.70 6.18 -26.04
N VAL A 211 -10.24 4.95 -26.22
CA VAL A 211 -9.26 4.27 -25.38
C VAL A 211 -7.97 4.10 -26.17
N CYS A 212 -6.84 4.32 -25.50
CA CYS A 212 -5.52 4.08 -26.05
C CYS A 212 -4.81 3.03 -25.19
N GLY A 213 -4.31 1.97 -25.81
CA GLY A 213 -3.49 0.93 -25.18
C GLY A 213 -2.19 0.73 -25.93
N PHE A 214 -1.20 0.15 -25.27
CA PHE A 214 0.05 -0.24 -25.93
C PHE A 214 -0.12 -1.58 -26.64
N LYS A 215 0.53 -1.72 -27.79
CA LYS A 215 0.62 -3.00 -28.49
C LYS A 215 1.23 -4.06 -27.56
N GLY A 216 0.59 -5.22 -27.43
CA GLY A 216 0.92 -6.30 -26.51
C GLY A 216 0.23 -6.21 -25.15
N GLU A 217 -0.39 -5.08 -24.78
CA GLU A 217 -1.17 -5.00 -23.54
C GLU A 217 -2.52 -5.71 -23.65
N THR A 218 -2.97 -6.27 -22.53
CA THR A 218 -4.30 -6.83 -22.43
C THR A 218 -5.37 -5.73 -22.41
N ILE A 219 -6.55 -6.03 -22.97
CA ILE A 219 -7.70 -5.12 -22.94
C ILE A 219 -8.01 -4.70 -21.49
N LYS A 220 -7.96 -5.65 -20.56
CA LYS A 220 -8.19 -5.43 -19.13
C LYS A 220 -7.24 -4.40 -18.55
N ASP A 221 -5.94 -4.54 -18.78
CA ASP A 221 -4.94 -3.62 -18.24
C ASP A 221 -5.05 -2.24 -18.87
N THR A 222 -5.27 -2.16 -20.18
CA THR A 222 -5.50 -0.90 -20.89
C THR A 222 -6.70 -0.14 -20.31
N LEU A 223 -7.84 -0.82 -20.08
CA LEU A 223 -9.02 -0.15 -19.50
C LEU A 223 -8.84 0.20 -18.02
N ARG A 224 -8.07 -0.57 -17.25
CA ARG A 224 -7.68 -0.23 -15.87
C ARG A 224 -6.85 1.06 -15.86
N LYS A 225 -5.81 1.13 -16.69
CA LYS A 225 -4.93 2.30 -16.82
C LYS A 225 -5.66 3.55 -17.30
N ASP A 226 -6.66 3.39 -18.16
CA ASP A 226 -7.49 4.50 -18.62
C ASP A 226 -8.25 5.19 -17.46
N GLY A 227 -8.62 4.44 -16.42
CA GLY A 227 -9.11 5.01 -15.17
C GLY A 227 -10.54 5.59 -15.19
N ARG A 228 -11.16 5.74 -16.37
CA ARG A 228 -12.55 6.25 -16.50
C ARG A 228 -13.63 5.18 -16.28
N PHE A 229 -13.28 3.90 -16.36
CA PHE A 229 -14.20 2.77 -16.25
C PHE A 229 -14.37 2.29 -14.79
N LEU A 230 -15.52 1.68 -14.49
CA LEU A 230 -15.88 1.16 -13.16
C LEU A 230 -15.73 -0.36 -13.01
N PHE A 231 -15.86 -1.11 -14.09
CA PHE A 231 -15.95 -2.59 -14.06
C PHE A 231 -14.60 -3.29 -14.17
N THR A 232 -13.53 -2.53 -14.40
CA THR A 232 -12.22 -3.05 -14.76
C THR A 232 -11.56 -3.86 -13.65
N GLU A 233 -12.07 -3.79 -12.42
CA GLU A 233 -11.59 -4.58 -11.28
C GLU A 233 -12.05 -6.06 -11.34
N SER A 234 -13.15 -6.38 -12.04
CA SER A 234 -13.66 -7.74 -12.22
C SER A 234 -13.00 -8.45 -13.42
N ASP A 235 -12.94 -9.78 -13.37
CA ASP A 235 -12.42 -10.64 -14.46
C ASP A 235 -13.54 -11.18 -15.37
N HIS A 236 -14.81 -10.99 -14.98
CA HIS A 236 -15.97 -11.60 -15.62
C HIS A 236 -16.71 -10.63 -16.55
N TRP A 237 -15.98 -10.05 -17.51
CA TRP A 237 -16.56 -9.23 -18.57
C TRP A 237 -15.83 -9.42 -19.88
N LYS A 238 -16.55 -9.20 -20.97
CA LYS A 238 -16.04 -9.36 -22.33
C LYS A 238 -16.44 -8.19 -23.20
N LEU A 239 -15.65 -7.94 -24.23
CA LEU A 239 -16.04 -7.03 -25.29
C LEU A 239 -16.91 -7.76 -26.30
N ILE A 240 -17.92 -7.08 -26.81
CA ILE A 240 -18.77 -7.52 -27.90
C ILE A 240 -18.49 -6.62 -29.09
N SER A 241 -18.05 -7.23 -30.19
CA SER A 241 -17.94 -6.60 -31.50
C SER A 241 -19.13 -6.98 -32.37
N GLU A 242 -19.63 -6.03 -33.16
CA GLU A 242 -20.69 -6.24 -34.18
C GLU A 242 -21.96 -7.00 -33.73
N LEU A 243 -22.21 -7.06 -32.41
CA LEU A 243 -23.34 -7.72 -31.75
C LEU A 243 -23.34 -9.26 -31.81
N ASP A 244 -22.31 -9.90 -32.35
CA ASP A 244 -22.21 -11.37 -32.50
C ASP A 244 -20.86 -11.97 -32.06
N THR A 245 -19.81 -11.15 -31.94
CA THR A 245 -18.45 -11.62 -31.68
C THR A 245 -18.01 -11.25 -30.27
N ILE A 246 -17.66 -12.26 -29.47
CA ILE A 246 -17.17 -12.10 -28.10
C ILE A 246 -15.64 -12.08 -28.10
N ILE A 247 -15.07 -11.07 -27.44
CA ILE A 247 -13.62 -10.92 -27.24
C ILE A 247 -13.36 -10.91 -25.73
N GLU A 248 -12.60 -11.89 -25.25
CA GLU A 248 -12.21 -12.02 -23.85
C GLU A 248 -11.30 -10.86 -23.41
N ASN A 249 -11.45 -10.40 -22.17
CA ASN A 249 -10.75 -9.21 -21.68
C ASN A 249 -9.23 -9.38 -21.48
N ASN A 250 -8.73 -10.61 -21.53
CA ASN A 250 -7.31 -10.95 -21.41
C ASN A 250 -6.57 -10.92 -22.75
N GLN A 251 -7.29 -10.78 -23.87
CA GLN A 251 -6.67 -10.70 -25.18
C GLN A 251 -5.89 -9.38 -25.36
N PRO A 252 -4.84 -9.39 -26.21
CA PRO A 252 -4.08 -8.18 -26.51
C PRO A 252 -4.92 -7.17 -27.31
N VAL A 253 -4.62 -5.88 -27.16
CA VAL A 253 -5.33 -4.79 -27.86
C VAL A 253 -4.95 -4.66 -29.33
N ASP A 254 -3.91 -5.35 -29.80
CA ASP A 254 -3.28 -5.24 -31.13
C ASP A 254 -4.26 -5.16 -32.31
N GLU A 255 -5.31 -5.99 -32.28
CA GLU A 255 -6.28 -6.13 -33.37
C GLU A 255 -7.55 -5.29 -33.19
N LEU A 256 -7.61 -4.46 -32.14
CA LEU A 256 -8.78 -3.65 -31.81
C LEU A 256 -8.78 -2.27 -32.47
N GLY A 257 -7.69 -1.92 -33.15
CA GLY A 257 -7.48 -0.62 -33.80
C GLY A 257 -8.68 -0.14 -34.62
N GLY A 258 -9.19 1.06 -34.29
CA GLY A 258 -10.28 1.74 -34.98
C GLY A 258 -11.68 1.16 -34.73
N LYS A 259 -11.80 0.03 -34.04
CA LYS A 259 -13.08 -0.68 -33.83
C LYS A 259 -13.84 -0.16 -32.61
N LEU A 260 -15.14 -0.40 -32.58
CA LEU A 260 -16.06 0.01 -31.51
C LEU A 260 -16.67 -1.21 -30.85
N PHE A 261 -16.60 -1.25 -29.52
CA PHE A 261 -17.03 -2.39 -28.72
C PHE A 261 -18.07 -2.00 -27.68
N GLN A 262 -18.89 -2.98 -27.32
CA GLN A 262 -19.76 -2.91 -26.16
C GLN A 262 -19.22 -3.81 -25.05
N VAL A 263 -19.34 -3.38 -23.80
CA VAL A 263 -18.93 -4.21 -22.66
C VAL A 263 -20.13 -5.01 -22.18
N GLU A 264 -19.98 -6.32 -22.06
CA GLU A 264 -20.89 -7.21 -21.36
C GLU A 264 -20.20 -7.79 -20.12
N ALA A 265 -20.76 -7.49 -18.95
CA ALA A 265 -20.42 -8.20 -17.72
C ALA A 265 -21.29 -9.47 -17.63
N GLU A 266 -20.66 -10.64 -17.52
CA GLU A 266 -21.37 -11.90 -17.40
C GLU A 266 -22.17 -11.96 -16.10
N GLN A 267 -23.36 -12.56 -16.17
CA GLN A 267 -24.01 -13.08 -14.97
C GLN A 267 -23.47 -14.48 -14.78
N THR A 268 -22.77 -14.72 -13.69
CA THR A 268 -22.60 -16.08 -13.17
C THR A 268 -23.99 -16.63 -12.83
N LYS A 269 -24.63 -17.27 -13.82
CA LYS A 269 -25.65 -18.27 -13.55
C LYS A 269 -24.93 -19.41 -12.85
N ASN A 270 -25.42 -19.76 -11.66
CA ASN A 270 -24.90 -20.85 -10.83
C ASN A 270 -24.54 -22.09 -11.66
N LEU A 271 -23.26 -22.31 -11.91
CA LEU A 271 -22.72 -23.61 -12.29
C LEU A 271 -21.68 -23.99 -11.23
N LYS A 272 -22.12 -24.90 -10.35
CA LYS A 272 -21.20 -25.74 -9.60
C LYS A 272 -20.40 -26.55 -10.61
N VAL A 273 -19.08 -26.48 -10.55
CA VAL A 273 -18.12 -27.61 -10.45
C VAL A 273 -16.72 -27.13 -10.90
N VAL A 274 -15.81 -27.09 -9.92
CA VAL A 274 -14.39 -27.47 -9.91
C VAL A 274 -13.51 -27.04 -11.10
N SER A 275 -12.63 -26.05 -10.89
CA SER A 275 -11.19 -26.27 -10.62
C SER A 275 -10.42 -24.93 -10.53
N VAL A 276 -9.65 -24.81 -9.44
CA VAL A 276 -8.42 -24.02 -9.20
C VAL A 276 -8.07 -22.94 -10.25
N THR A 277 -8.05 -21.66 -9.86
CA THR A 277 -6.90 -20.72 -9.91
C THR A 277 -7.25 -19.46 -9.10
N GLN A 278 -6.21 -18.73 -8.70
CA GLN A 278 -6.05 -17.88 -7.53
C GLN A 278 -6.74 -16.50 -7.57
N ASN A 279 -7.15 -16.06 -6.37
CA ASN A 279 -7.17 -14.71 -5.80
C ASN A 279 -7.54 -13.50 -6.68
N SER A 280 -8.74 -12.95 -6.44
CA SER A 280 -9.02 -11.50 -6.27
C SER A 280 -10.54 -11.23 -6.41
N GLU A 281 -11.35 -11.54 -5.39
CA GLU A 281 -12.76 -11.11 -5.33
C GLU A 281 -13.19 -10.61 -3.92
N LEU A 282 -12.71 -9.42 -3.60
CA LEU A 282 -13.40 -8.44 -2.76
C LEU A 282 -13.77 -7.34 -3.77
N GLU A 283 -15.01 -7.09 -4.18
CA GLU A 283 -16.15 -6.62 -3.39
C GLU A 283 -17.46 -6.84 -4.18
N ASN A 284 -18.44 -7.54 -3.58
CA ASN A 284 -19.90 -7.53 -3.82
C ASN A 284 -20.51 -8.90 -3.54
N ARG A 285 -20.50 -9.32 -2.27
CA ARG A 285 -21.54 -10.24 -1.84
C ARG A 285 -22.82 -9.42 -1.64
N ASN A 286 -23.71 -9.45 -2.62
CA ASN A 286 -25.12 -9.22 -2.34
C ASN A 286 -25.53 -10.21 -1.25
N PHE A 287 -26.04 -9.72 -0.12
CA PHE A 287 -26.69 -10.56 0.88
C PHE A 287 -27.68 -11.47 0.15
N LEU A 288 -27.50 -12.79 0.27
CA LEU A 288 -28.48 -13.75 -0.22
C LEU A 288 -29.79 -13.38 0.48
N LYS A 289 -30.79 -12.98 -0.32
CA LYS A 289 -32.15 -12.88 0.18
C LYS A 289 -32.49 -14.30 0.67
N VAL A 290 -32.68 -14.45 1.97
CA VAL A 290 -33.04 -15.73 2.61
C VAL A 290 -34.20 -16.33 1.82
N ASP A 291 -34.09 -17.61 1.45
CA ASP A 291 -35.12 -18.30 0.67
C ASP A 291 -36.49 -18.07 1.33
N GLU A 292 -37.48 -17.68 0.53
CA GLU A 292 -38.81 -17.34 1.00
C GLU A 292 -39.43 -18.51 1.80
N ARG A 293 -39.01 -19.75 1.50
CA ARG A 293 -39.35 -20.95 2.28
C ARG A 293 -38.84 -20.91 3.72
N ILE A 294 -37.58 -20.51 3.93
CA ILE A 294 -36.97 -20.37 5.26
C ILE A 294 -37.61 -19.20 6.02
N VAL A 295 -37.90 -18.09 5.33
CA VAL A 295 -38.60 -16.95 5.96
C VAL A 295 -40.02 -17.33 6.39
N ASN A 296 -40.70 -18.21 5.64
CA ASN A 296 -42.03 -18.70 5.98
C ASN A 296 -42.03 -19.73 7.11
N GLU A 297 -40.94 -20.49 7.31
CA GLU A 297 -40.75 -21.37 8.47
C GLU A 297 -40.58 -20.61 9.79
N TYR A 298 -40.12 -19.36 9.72
CA TYR A 298 -39.88 -18.50 10.90
C TYR A 298 -40.61 -17.15 10.77
N PRO A 299 -41.95 -17.12 10.88
CA PRO A 299 -42.75 -15.89 10.71
C PRO A 299 -42.39 -14.80 11.72
N MET A 300 -41.96 -15.17 12.93
CA MET A 300 -41.43 -14.24 13.94
C MET A 300 -40.21 -13.45 13.46
N LEU A 301 -39.34 -14.07 12.65
CA LEU A 301 -38.15 -13.42 12.09
C LEU A 301 -38.54 -12.36 11.04
N LYS A 302 -39.60 -12.61 10.28
CA LYS A 302 -40.17 -11.66 9.31
C LYS A 302 -40.78 -10.45 10.03
N GLU A 303 -41.50 -10.68 11.13
CA GLU A 303 -42.07 -9.61 11.96
C GLU A 303 -40.98 -8.78 12.64
N GLN A 304 -39.95 -9.43 13.21
CA GLN A 304 -38.79 -8.74 13.80
C GLN A 304 -38.00 -7.95 12.76
N GLN A 305 -37.81 -8.48 11.55
CA GLN A 305 -37.17 -7.76 10.45
C GLN A 305 -37.97 -6.52 10.04
N ALA A 306 -39.30 -6.63 9.94
CA ALA A 306 -40.17 -5.52 9.60
C ALA A 306 -40.15 -4.44 10.69
N THR A 307 -40.24 -4.84 11.97
CA THR A 307 -40.14 -3.95 13.13
C THR A 307 -38.80 -3.21 13.17
N LEU A 308 -37.69 -3.93 12.97
CA LEU A 308 -36.36 -3.35 12.92
C LEU A 308 -36.21 -2.38 11.74
N THR A 309 -36.74 -2.72 10.57
CA THR A 309 -36.69 -1.86 9.37
C THR A 309 -37.49 -0.58 9.58
N ALA A 310 -38.66 -0.67 10.21
CA ALA A 310 -39.49 0.48 10.55
C ALA A 310 -38.80 1.41 11.57
N TYR A 311 -38.23 0.84 12.63
CA TYR A 311 -37.46 1.57 13.63
C TYR A 311 -36.25 2.30 13.02
N ILE A 312 -35.50 1.61 12.15
CA ILE A 312 -34.34 2.20 11.45
C ILE A 312 -34.77 3.38 10.58
N LYS A 313 -35.90 3.24 9.87
CA LYS A 313 -36.42 4.31 9.02
C LYS A 313 -36.85 5.52 9.86
N GLU A 314 -37.58 5.27 10.95
CA GLU A 314 -38.05 6.31 11.87
C GLU A 314 -36.89 7.07 12.55
N GLU A 315 -35.85 6.39 13.04
CA GLU A 315 -34.68 7.04 13.64
C GLU A 315 -33.85 7.83 12.62
N SER A 316 -33.82 7.40 11.35
CA SER A 316 -33.11 8.12 10.28
C SER A 316 -33.79 9.44 9.88
N GLU A 317 -35.11 9.52 10.03
CA GLU A 317 -35.92 10.69 9.69
C GLU A 317 -35.95 11.75 10.82
N LYS A 318 -35.82 11.32 12.09
CA LYS A 318 -35.98 12.21 13.26
C LYS A 318 -34.81 13.16 13.53
N THR A 319 -33.58 12.95 13.02
CA THR A 319 -32.48 13.93 13.21
C THR A 319 -31.30 13.74 12.24
N LYS A 320 -30.91 14.78 11.49
CA LYS A 320 -29.73 14.75 10.61
C LYS A 320 -28.41 14.38 11.33
N LYS A 321 -28.27 14.71 12.62
CA LYS A 321 -27.13 14.31 13.48
C LYS A 321 -27.15 12.84 13.95
N LYS A 322 -28.32 12.19 13.96
CA LYS A 322 -28.45 10.76 14.32
C LYS A 322 -28.25 9.84 13.12
N ALA A 323 -28.60 10.28 11.91
CA ALA A 323 -28.32 9.53 10.69
C ALA A 323 -26.81 9.29 10.46
N SER A 324 -25.94 10.24 10.86
CA SER A 324 -24.49 10.07 10.81
C SER A 324 -23.99 9.08 11.87
N LEU A 325 -24.51 9.13 13.10
CA LEU A 325 -24.25 8.14 14.15
C LEU A 325 -24.72 6.74 13.73
N PHE A 326 -25.87 6.63 13.09
CA PHE A 326 -26.39 5.36 12.58
C PHE A 326 -25.57 4.82 11.41
N LYS A 327 -25.01 5.69 10.56
CA LYS A 327 -24.08 5.28 9.49
C LYS A 327 -22.78 4.71 10.09
N ILE A 328 -22.22 5.37 11.10
CA ILE A 328 -21.06 4.89 11.87
C ILE A 328 -21.39 3.56 12.55
N HIS A 329 -22.55 3.43 13.20
CA HIS A 329 -22.96 2.17 13.80
C HIS A 329 -23.22 1.07 12.75
N LYS A 330 -23.82 1.39 11.60
CA LYS A 330 -24.04 0.42 10.51
C LYS A 330 -22.73 -0.08 9.90
N GLU A 331 -21.73 0.78 9.79
CA GLU A 331 -20.36 0.42 9.44
C GLU A 331 -19.73 -0.48 10.53
N ASN A 332 -20.06 -0.27 11.81
CA ASN A 332 -19.58 -1.11 12.91
C ASN A 332 -20.37 -2.42 13.15
N PHE A 333 -21.64 -2.51 12.73
CA PHE A 333 -22.54 -3.65 13.00
C PHE A 333 -22.48 -4.74 11.92
N GLY A 334 -22.17 -4.39 10.68
CA GLY A 334 -21.83 -5.38 9.65
C GLY A 334 -20.36 -5.74 9.74
N LYS A 335 -19.99 -7.02 9.64
CA LYS A 335 -18.59 -7.38 9.31
C LYS A 335 -18.28 -6.77 7.92
N LEU A 336 -17.67 -5.58 7.89
CA LEU A 336 -17.34 -4.85 6.66
C LEU A 336 -16.41 -5.64 5.75
N THR A 337 -15.58 -6.47 6.35
CA THR A 337 -14.60 -7.31 5.68
C THR A 337 -15.02 -8.78 5.81
N LYS A 338 -14.89 -9.56 4.72
CA LYS A 338 -14.89 -11.03 4.81
C LYS A 338 -13.62 -11.48 5.54
N ASN A 339 -13.55 -11.27 6.86
CA ASN A 339 -12.46 -11.75 7.72
C ASN A 339 -12.59 -13.24 8.00
N SER A 340 -13.15 -14.03 7.08
CA SER A 340 -13.14 -15.48 7.23
C SER A 340 -11.74 -15.98 6.90
N THR A 341 -10.90 -16.07 7.92
CA THR A 341 -9.61 -16.76 7.84
C THR A 341 -9.85 -18.21 7.46
N PHE A 342 -9.18 -18.68 6.40
CA PHE A 342 -9.32 -20.07 5.96
C PHE A 342 -8.88 -21.03 7.07
N VAL A 343 -9.55 -22.17 7.22
CA VAL A 343 -9.18 -23.21 8.21
C VAL A 343 -7.72 -23.66 8.03
N LYS A 344 -7.24 -23.72 6.78
CA LYS A 344 -5.84 -24.01 6.48
C LYS A 344 -4.90 -22.99 7.12
N MET A 345 -5.26 -21.70 7.08
CA MET A 345 -4.47 -20.64 7.70
C MET A 345 -4.41 -20.79 9.22
N TYR A 346 -5.53 -21.10 9.88
CA TYR A 346 -5.53 -21.37 11.33
C TYR A 346 -4.60 -22.53 11.69
N LYS A 347 -4.58 -23.60 10.90
CA LYS A 347 -3.65 -24.73 11.11
C LYS A 347 -2.19 -24.34 10.94
N HIS A 348 -1.88 -23.45 10.01
CA HIS A 348 -0.52 -22.93 9.85
C HIS A 348 -0.13 -22.03 11.02
N LEU A 349 -0.95 -21.03 11.34
CA LEU A 349 -0.71 -20.11 12.45
C LEU A 349 -0.53 -20.83 13.78
N SER A 350 -1.36 -21.85 14.05
CA SER A 350 -1.24 -22.70 15.23
C SER A 350 0.04 -23.51 15.30
N ARG A 351 0.67 -23.84 14.16
CA ARG A 351 1.99 -24.50 14.15
C ARG A 351 3.11 -23.49 14.28
N PHE A 352 2.97 -22.33 13.64
CA PHE A 352 3.96 -21.26 13.71
C PHE A 352 4.05 -20.64 15.09
N SER A 353 2.95 -20.64 15.87
CA SER A 353 2.94 -20.17 17.25
C SER A 353 3.87 -20.95 18.17
N ASP A 354 4.18 -22.21 17.85
CA ASP A 354 5.14 -23.03 18.60
C ASP A 354 6.55 -22.45 18.49
N SER A 355 6.88 -21.82 17.36
CA SER A 355 8.18 -21.17 17.11
C SER A 355 8.30 -19.79 17.73
N VAL A 356 7.20 -19.21 18.23
CA VAL A 356 7.15 -17.86 18.80
C VAL A 356 7.31 -17.93 20.30
N GLY A 357 8.35 -17.27 20.81
CA GLY A 357 8.73 -17.28 22.21
C GLY A 357 8.49 -15.96 22.91
N PHE A 358 8.14 -16.06 24.18
CA PHE A 358 8.17 -14.96 25.12
C PHE A 358 9.61 -14.74 25.57
N LEU A 359 10.14 -13.54 25.31
CA LEU A 359 11.47 -13.12 25.73
C LEU A 359 11.29 -12.24 26.96
N TRP A 360 11.88 -12.64 28.08
CA TRP A 360 11.85 -11.89 29.33
C TRP A 360 13.26 -11.62 29.82
N TRP A 361 13.47 -10.46 30.45
CA TRP A 361 14.74 -10.15 31.09
C TRP A 361 14.57 -9.43 32.42
N ASP A 362 15.60 -9.57 33.25
CA ASP A 362 15.84 -8.73 34.43
C ASP A 362 17.34 -8.44 34.53
N ASN A 363 17.71 -7.18 34.28
CA ASN A 363 19.06 -6.68 34.46
C ASN A 363 19.10 -5.76 35.68
N ASN A 364 19.30 -6.34 36.86
CA ASN A 364 19.43 -5.60 38.12
C ASN A 364 18.27 -4.63 38.41
N GLY A 365 17.02 -5.06 38.14
CA GLY A 365 15.82 -4.24 38.31
C GLY A 365 15.40 -3.48 37.05
N ASN A 366 16.22 -3.46 36.00
CA ASN A 366 15.79 -3.10 34.65
C ASN A 366 15.19 -4.35 33.98
N GLY A 367 13.92 -4.62 34.29
CA GLY A 367 13.19 -5.75 33.77
C GLY A 367 12.20 -5.38 32.67
N GLY A 368 11.97 -6.31 31.75
CA GLY A 368 11.02 -6.14 30.66
C GLY A 368 10.72 -7.43 29.92
N CYS A 369 9.95 -7.31 28.84
CA CYS A 369 9.64 -8.43 27.97
C CYS A 369 9.43 -8.01 26.52
N ALA A 370 9.59 -8.98 25.62
CA ALA A 370 9.48 -8.84 24.18
C ALA A 370 9.04 -10.17 23.56
N THR A 371 8.95 -10.20 22.23
CA THR A 371 8.71 -11.40 21.46
C THR A 371 9.99 -11.79 20.71
N CYS A 372 10.19 -13.08 20.53
CA CYS A 372 11.20 -13.61 19.62
C CYS A 372 10.62 -14.80 18.86
N PHE A 373 11.33 -15.28 17.83
CA PHE A 373 10.97 -16.52 17.17
C PHE A 373 12.19 -17.31 16.72
N VAL A 374 12.06 -18.65 16.72
CA VAL A 374 13.07 -19.52 16.12
C VAL A 374 13.09 -19.32 14.62
N PHE A 375 14.21 -18.82 14.11
CA PHE A 375 14.39 -18.68 12.68
C PHE A 375 14.95 -19.98 12.08
N LYS A 376 16.08 -20.47 12.59
CA LYS A 376 16.71 -21.70 12.12
C LYS A 376 17.59 -22.32 13.22
N GLY A 377 17.40 -23.61 13.51
CA GLY A 377 18.18 -24.31 14.54
C GLY A 377 18.04 -23.64 15.91
N LEU A 378 19.15 -23.25 16.52
CA LEU A 378 19.20 -22.53 17.80
C LEU A 378 19.11 -21.00 17.65
N TYR A 379 19.06 -20.49 16.41
CA TYR A 379 19.07 -19.06 16.15
C TYR A 379 17.65 -18.49 16.23
N ILE A 380 17.47 -17.53 17.15
CA ILE A 380 16.23 -16.79 17.35
C ILE A 380 16.39 -15.34 16.91
N PHE A 381 15.31 -14.75 16.40
CA PHE A 381 15.27 -13.37 15.95
C PHE A 381 14.43 -12.55 16.92
N THR A 382 14.86 -11.32 17.19
CA THR A 382 14.10 -10.28 17.89
C THR A 382 14.56 -8.90 17.38
N CYS A 383 13.98 -7.83 17.90
CA CYS A 383 14.37 -6.48 17.50
C CYS A 383 15.68 -6.03 18.13
N ARG A 384 16.41 -5.15 17.44
CA ARG A 384 17.68 -4.60 17.94
C ARG A 384 17.46 -3.63 19.10
N HIS A 385 16.37 -2.89 19.11
CA HIS A 385 16.02 -2.04 20.26
C HIS A 385 15.74 -2.84 21.53
N VAL A 386 15.18 -4.06 21.43
CA VAL A 386 14.98 -4.95 22.58
C VAL A 386 16.32 -5.27 23.25
N ILE A 387 17.39 -5.45 22.46
CA ILE A 387 18.74 -5.65 23.01
C ILE A 387 19.23 -4.41 23.76
N THR A 388 18.98 -3.22 23.22
CA THR A 388 19.28 -1.96 23.91
C THR A 388 18.54 -1.86 25.25
N ASP A 389 17.26 -2.25 25.28
CA ASP A 389 16.44 -2.23 26.50
C ASP A 389 16.93 -3.23 27.55
N ILE A 390 17.44 -4.40 27.12
CA ILE A 390 18.05 -5.42 28.00
C ILE A 390 19.34 -4.88 28.64
N VAL A 391 20.26 -4.35 27.83
CA VAL A 391 21.60 -3.95 28.31
C VAL A 391 21.59 -2.60 29.02
N GLY A 392 20.62 -1.73 28.73
CA GLY A 392 20.52 -0.37 29.27
C GLY A 392 21.33 0.65 28.49
N GLU A 393 20.89 1.91 28.52
CA GLU A 393 21.57 3.03 27.87
C GLU A 393 22.99 3.25 28.45
N GLY A 394 23.96 3.50 27.55
CA GLY A 394 25.34 3.81 27.94
C GLY A 394 26.21 2.60 28.28
N THR A 395 25.69 1.37 28.21
CA THR A 395 26.45 0.14 28.46
C THR A 395 27.48 -0.11 27.35
N GLU A 396 28.72 -0.41 27.73
CA GLU A 396 29.81 -0.70 26.79
C GLU A 396 29.50 -1.93 25.91
N PRO A 397 29.63 -1.84 24.56
CA PRO A 397 29.32 -2.95 23.64
C PRO A 397 29.99 -4.29 23.96
N SER A 398 31.21 -4.29 24.51
CA SER A 398 31.94 -5.52 24.84
C SER A 398 31.25 -6.34 25.96
N MET A 399 30.44 -5.69 26.80
CA MET A 399 29.72 -6.34 27.89
C MET A 399 28.36 -6.89 27.47
N TRP A 400 27.86 -6.51 26.29
CA TRP A 400 26.48 -6.81 25.88
C TRP A 400 26.21 -8.31 25.85
N ALA A 401 27.07 -9.10 25.22
CA ALA A 401 26.91 -10.55 25.13
C ALA A 401 26.82 -11.21 26.51
N SER A 402 27.67 -10.79 27.46
CA SER A 402 27.64 -11.30 28.84
C SER A 402 26.34 -10.92 29.55
N ILE A 403 25.91 -9.66 29.46
CA ILE A 403 24.68 -9.17 30.11
C ILE A 403 23.46 -9.89 29.54
N ILE A 404 23.36 -9.99 28.22
CA ILE A 404 22.26 -10.67 27.53
C ILE A 404 22.15 -12.13 28.03
N SER A 405 23.24 -12.88 28.07
CA SER A 405 23.23 -14.28 28.52
C SER A 405 22.82 -14.48 29.98
N GLN A 406 23.12 -13.50 30.85
CA GLN A 406 22.79 -13.59 32.27
C GLN A 406 21.35 -13.17 32.56
N CYS A 407 20.81 -12.24 31.77
CA CYS A 407 19.54 -11.60 32.05
C CYS A 407 18.37 -12.17 31.24
N VAL A 408 18.60 -12.73 30.06
CA VAL A 408 17.53 -13.15 29.14
C VAL A 408 17.12 -14.59 29.36
N LYS A 409 15.80 -14.79 29.40
CA LYS A 409 15.15 -16.10 29.33
C LYS A 409 14.13 -16.12 28.20
N VAL A 410 14.03 -17.27 27.52
CA VAL A 410 13.08 -17.48 26.42
C VAL A 410 12.16 -18.66 26.72
N ILE A 411 10.86 -18.47 26.54
CA ILE A 411 9.83 -19.49 26.85
C ILE A 411 8.87 -19.60 25.66
N PHE A 412 8.91 -20.74 24.96
CA PHE A 412 8.10 -20.97 23.76
C PHE A 412 6.68 -21.46 24.05
N ASP A 413 6.46 -22.17 25.14
CA ASP A 413 5.16 -22.75 25.53
C ASP A 413 4.32 -21.80 26.40
N TYR A 414 4.79 -20.59 26.66
CA TYR A 414 4.00 -19.58 27.37
C TYR A 414 2.85 -19.10 26.48
N GLU A 415 1.62 -19.36 26.89
CA GLU A 415 0.41 -18.86 26.23
C GLU A 415 -0.39 -17.90 27.11
N GLU A 416 -0.39 -18.11 28.43
CA GLU A 416 -1.06 -17.24 29.40
C GLU A 416 -0.47 -17.40 30.81
N PHE A 417 -0.74 -16.42 31.68
CA PHE A 417 -0.34 -16.47 33.09
C PHE A 417 -1.05 -17.60 33.87
N PRO A 418 -0.38 -18.23 34.86
CA PRO A 418 0.96 -17.91 35.36
C PRO A 418 2.08 -18.47 34.47
N LEU A 419 3.22 -17.78 34.42
CA LEU A 419 4.43 -18.24 33.76
C LEU A 419 4.85 -19.60 34.35
N ARG A 420 5.05 -20.60 33.50
CA ARG A 420 5.64 -21.89 33.91
C ARG A 420 7.11 -21.86 33.53
N GLU A 421 7.99 -22.16 34.47
CA GLU A 421 9.45 -22.16 34.24
C GLU A 421 9.98 -23.54 33.82
N ASP A 422 9.09 -24.47 33.45
CA ASP A 422 9.44 -25.85 33.17
C ASP A 422 10.27 -26.00 31.87
N ASN A 423 10.07 -25.10 30.90
CA ASN A 423 10.68 -25.15 29.55
C ASN A 423 11.40 -23.84 29.18
N VAL A 424 12.23 -23.33 30.10
CA VAL A 424 13.01 -22.10 29.89
C VAL A 424 14.28 -22.38 29.11
N PHE A 425 14.55 -21.56 28.09
CA PHE A 425 15.80 -21.52 27.36
C PHE A 425 16.64 -20.32 27.78
N ASN A 426 17.92 -20.56 28.05
CA ASN A 426 18.92 -19.51 28.18
C ASN A 426 19.51 -19.18 26.79
N VAL A 427 20.19 -18.06 26.71
CA VAL A 427 20.90 -17.63 25.50
C VAL A 427 22.41 -17.64 25.74
N LYS A 428 23.18 -18.02 24.72
CA LYS A 428 24.65 -18.04 24.80
C LYS A 428 25.18 -16.61 25.00
N PRO A 429 26.37 -16.45 25.61
CA PRO A 429 27.08 -15.17 25.67
C PRO A 429 27.65 -14.79 24.30
N TRP A 430 26.77 -14.58 23.33
CA TRP A 430 27.08 -14.34 21.93
C TRP A 430 26.08 -13.36 21.32
N PHE A 431 26.61 -12.29 20.73
CA PHE A 431 25.82 -11.26 20.05
C PHE A 431 26.66 -10.61 18.94
N GLU A 432 26.69 -11.25 17.76
CA GLU A 432 27.52 -10.80 16.62
C GLU A 432 26.69 -10.28 15.44
N ILE A 433 25.42 -10.68 15.33
CA ILE A 433 24.58 -10.41 14.16
C ILE A 433 23.44 -9.50 14.57
N SER A 434 23.52 -8.23 14.17
CA SER A 434 22.46 -7.26 14.36
C SER A 434 22.61 -6.05 13.43
N ASN A 435 21.51 -5.32 13.22
CA ASN A 435 21.50 -4.08 12.46
C ASN A 435 20.54 -3.06 13.10
N ASN A 436 21.01 -1.84 13.29
CA ASN A 436 20.22 -0.76 13.89
C ASN A 436 19.18 -0.18 12.92
N GLU A 437 19.52 -0.06 11.65
CA GLU A 437 18.65 0.55 10.63
C GLU A 437 17.47 -0.36 10.29
N LEU A 438 17.73 -1.67 10.21
CA LEU A 438 16.70 -2.70 10.01
C LEU A 438 16.10 -3.22 11.32
N ASP A 439 16.58 -2.73 12.46
CA ASP A 439 16.09 -3.05 13.81
C ASP A 439 15.94 -4.56 14.08
N TYR A 440 16.96 -5.35 13.76
CA TYR A 440 16.98 -6.79 14.04
C TYR A 440 18.23 -7.22 14.80
N ALA A 441 18.06 -8.27 15.60
CA ALA A 441 19.09 -8.93 16.39
C ALA A 441 18.90 -10.44 16.32
N VAL A 442 20.01 -11.17 16.23
CA VAL A 442 20.04 -12.63 16.31
C VAL A 442 20.69 -13.05 17.61
N LEU A 443 20.02 -13.93 18.35
CA LEU A 443 20.58 -14.60 19.54
C LEU A 443 20.66 -16.10 19.27
N GLU A 444 21.57 -16.77 19.97
CA GLU A 444 21.72 -18.23 19.91
C GLU A 444 21.29 -18.84 21.25
N LEU A 445 20.35 -19.78 21.20
CA LEU A 445 19.91 -20.52 22.40
C LEU A 445 21.03 -21.44 22.92
N GLU A 446 21.07 -21.63 24.24
CA GLU A 446 21.89 -22.67 24.86
C GLU A 446 21.23 -24.04 24.71
N GLU A 447 22.03 -25.07 24.41
CA GLU A 447 21.56 -26.44 24.42
C GLU A 447 21.38 -26.90 25.88
N ASN A 448 20.13 -27.09 26.29
CA ASN A 448 19.76 -27.52 27.64
C ASN A 448 19.04 -28.88 27.65
N GLY A 449 19.11 -29.62 26.54
CA GLY A 449 18.42 -30.91 26.36
C GLY A 449 16.91 -30.79 26.07
N LEU A 450 16.33 -29.58 26.11
CA LEU A 450 14.97 -29.35 25.64
C LEU A 450 14.93 -29.34 24.11
N GLN A 451 13.81 -29.80 23.57
CA GLN A 451 13.58 -29.74 22.13
C GLN A 451 13.22 -28.30 21.72
N VAL A 452 14.09 -27.68 20.91
CA VAL A 452 13.81 -26.37 20.32
C VAL A 452 12.72 -26.51 19.26
N PRO A 453 11.72 -25.61 19.21
CA PRO A 453 10.68 -25.61 18.18
C PRO A 453 11.25 -25.53 16.75
N ALA A 454 10.47 -25.98 15.78
CA ALA A 454 10.87 -25.88 14.38
C ALA A 454 11.05 -24.41 13.95
N GLY A 455 12.13 -24.12 13.23
CA GLY A 455 12.40 -22.76 12.75
C GLY A 455 11.48 -22.31 11.62
N LEU A 456 11.22 -21.01 11.53
CA LEU A 456 10.37 -20.40 10.51
C LEU A 456 11.08 -20.14 9.16
N TYR A 457 12.36 -20.51 9.03
CA TYR A 457 13.16 -20.30 7.82
C TYR A 457 12.46 -20.83 6.55
N ASN A 458 12.05 -22.09 6.47
CA ASN A 458 11.59 -22.67 5.19
C ASN A 458 10.29 -22.09 4.61
N GLY A 459 9.55 -21.29 5.38
CA GLY A 459 8.28 -20.71 4.98
C GLY A 459 8.34 -19.23 4.61
N ARG A 460 9.42 -18.71 4.04
CA ARG A 460 9.55 -17.27 3.73
C ARG A 460 8.84 -16.88 2.43
N GLY A 461 8.40 -15.62 2.36
CA GLY A 461 7.86 -15.02 1.15
C GLY A 461 8.14 -13.52 1.05
N PRO A 462 7.87 -12.91 -0.10
CA PRO A 462 7.99 -11.47 -0.28
C PRO A 462 6.94 -10.72 0.53
N ALA A 463 7.28 -9.51 0.94
CA ALA A 463 6.33 -8.65 1.63
C ALA A 463 5.14 -8.28 0.73
N PRO A 464 3.88 -8.48 1.18
CA PRO A 464 2.72 -8.12 0.39
C PRO A 464 2.55 -6.60 0.31
N LEU A 465 2.16 -6.09 -0.86
CA LEU A 465 1.89 -4.66 -1.08
C LEU A 465 0.59 -4.17 -0.42
N ASN A 466 -0.36 -5.08 -0.22
CA ASN A 466 -1.66 -4.84 0.41
C ASN A 466 -2.24 -6.16 0.94
N GLY A 467 -3.40 -6.08 1.60
CA GLY A 467 -4.15 -7.25 2.04
C GLY A 467 -3.91 -7.63 3.50
N LEU A 468 -4.38 -8.83 3.86
CA LEU A 468 -4.38 -9.31 5.24
C LEU A 468 -3.04 -9.99 5.58
N ILE A 469 -2.49 -9.63 6.73
CA ILE A 469 -1.33 -10.25 7.36
C ILE A 469 -1.69 -10.70 8.77
N TYR A 470 -0.83 -11.51 9.36
CA TYR A 470 -1.00 -12.07 10.69
C TYR A 470 0.26 -11.87 11.52
N ILE A 471 0.11 -11.34 12.73
CA ILE A 471 1.21 -11.14 13.67
C ILE A 471 0.99 -12.09 14.85
N ILE A 472 2.02 -12.84 15.24
CA ILE A 472 1.96 -13.76 16.38
C ILE A 472 2.99 -13.30 17.42
N GLY A 473 2.57 -13.09 18.66
CA GLY A 473 3.46 -12.56 19.69
C GLY A 473 2.79 -12.32 21.03
N HIS A 474 3.49 -11.56 21.88
CA HIS A 474 3.12 -11.31 23.27
C HIS A 474 2.84 -9.82 23.53
N PRO A 475 1.71 -9.28 23.03
CA PRO A 475 1.36 -7.89 23.29
C PRO A 475 1.18 -7.65 24.80
N ASP A 476 1.73 -6.55 25.27
CA ASP A 476 1.82 -6.11 26.67
C ASP A 476 2.48 -7.13 27.61
N GLY A 477 3.31 -8.04 27.06
CA GLY A 477 3.86 -9.18 27.79
C GLY A 477 2.82 -10.20 28.25
N GLY A 478 1.60 -10.08 27.72
CA GLY A 478 0.45 -10.85 28.12
C GLY A 478 0.35 -12.18 27.38
N ARG A 479 -0.90 -12.57 27.10
CA ARG A 479 -1.21 -13.84 26.45
C ARG A 479 -0.67 -13.86 25.04
N LYS A 480 -0.11 -15.01 24.63
CA LYS A 480 0.27 -15.23 23.23
C LYS A 480 -0.97 -15.06 22.38
N SER A 481 -0.88 -14.15 21.42
CA SER A 481 -2.02 -13.73 20.63
C SER A 481 -1.69 -13.78 19.15
N ILE A 482 -2.73 -13.80 18.33
CA ILE A 482 -2.63 -13.63 16.88
C ILE A 482 -3.50 -12.44 16.50
N ASP A 483 -2.91 -11.41 15.90
CA ASP A 483 -3.67 -10.33 15.29
C ASP A 483 -3.73 -10.52 13.78
N ALA A 484 -4.91 -10.27 13.19
CA ALA A 484 -5.16 -10.33 11.77
C ALA A 484 -5.39 -8.91 11.26
N CYS A 485 -4.34 -8.27 10.77
CA CYS A 485 -4.30 -6.86 10.43
C CYS A 485 -4.09 -6.63 8.93
N THR A 486 -4.45 -5.43 8.46
CA THR A 486 -4.34 -5.09 7.04
C THR A 486 -3.08 -4.27 6.80
N VAL A 487 -2.35 -4.62 5.74
CA VAL A 487 -1.22 -3.84 5.24
C VAL A 487 -1.71 -2.48 4.79
N VAL A 488 -1.05 -1.43 5.29
CA VAL A 488 -1.19 -0.06 4.81
C VAL A 488 -0.24 0.10 3.61
N PRO A 489 -0.75 0.26 2.38
CA PRO A 489 0.11 0.40 1.20
C PRO A 489 0.99 1.64 1.28
N GLN A 490 2.19 1.58 0.69
CA GLN A 490 3.17 2.68 0.75
C GLN A 490 2.59 4.03 0.31
N GLY A 491 1.81 4.06 -0.77
CA GLY A 491 1.16 5.27 -1.28
C GLY A 491 0.05 5.83 -0.38
N ASP A 492 -0.44 5.05 0.59
CA ASP A 492 -1.49 5.46 1.52
C ASP A 492 -0.95 5.73 2.93
N ARG A 493 0.33 5.44 3.23
CA ARG A 493 0.95 5.68 4.55
C ARG A 493 0.80 7.13 5.03
N GLY A 494 1.08 8.09 4.15
CA GLY A 494 0.97 9.52 4.46
C GLY A 494 -0.47 9.92 4.81
N ARG A 495 -1.43 9.54 3.96
CA ARG A 495 -2.86 9.81 4.18
C ARG A 495 -3.35 9.17 5.48
N LYS A 496 -3.07 7.88 5.70
CA LYS A 496 -3.53 7.14 6.89
C LYS A 496 -2.97 7.77 8.17
N CYS A 497 -1.72 8.24 8.15
CA CYS A 497 -1.16 8.97 9.28
C CYS A 497 -1.86 10.31 9.48
N GLU A 498 -2.02 11.13 8.44
CA GLU A 498 -2.71 12.41 8.52
C GLU A 498 -4.16 12.27 9.00
N GLU A 499 -4.91 11.30 8.48
CA GLU A 499 -6.26 10.96 8.92
C GLU A 499 -6.29 10.62 10.41
N ASN A 500 -5.36 9.78 10.86
CA ASN A 500 -5.26 9.38 12.26
C ASN A 500 -4.82 10.54 13.16
N VAL A 501 -3.95 11.45 12.70
CA VAL A 501 -3.54 12.66 13.42
C VAL A 501 -4.71 13.65 13.50
N GLN A 502 -5.39 13.95 12.39
CA GLN A 502 -6.51 14.89 12.32
C GLN A 502 -7.72 14.42 13.12
N ALA A 503 -8.09 13.15 13.00
CA ALA A 503 -9.17 12.54 13.78
C ALA A 503 -8.93 12.67 15.29
N ARG A 504 -7.66 12.67 15.71
CA ARG A 504 -7.26 12.72 17.13
C ARG A 504 -7.00 14.13 17.66
N GLN A 505 -6.57 15.07 16.80
CA GLN A 505 -6.59 16.52 17.10
C GLN A 505 -8.02 17.00 17.34
N ALA A 506 -8.98 16.54 16.53
CA ALA A 506 -10.40 16.79 16.75
C ALA A 506 -10.94 16.21 18.08
N ALA A 507 -10.24 15.22 18.65
CA ALA A 507 -10.55 14.62 19.95
C ALA A 507 -9.77 15.23 21.13
N GLY A 508 -8.89 16.22 20.88
CA GLY A 508 -8.20 16.99 21.93
C GLY A 508 -6.96 16.33 22.56
N TYR A 509 -6.35 15.35 21.90
CA TYR A 509 -5.17 14.62 22.42
C TYR A 509 -3.85 15.06 21.77
N HIS A 510 -2.77 15.07 22.56
CA HIS A 510 -1.39 15.28 22.09
C HIS A 510 -0.79 13.92 21.66
N VAL A 511 -0.03 13.90 20.57
CA VAL A 511 0.62 12.69 20.03
C VAL A 511 2.05 12.60 20.59
N PRO A 512 2.36 11.77 21.60
CA PRO A 512 3.73 11.41 21.91
C PRO A 512 4.26 10.43 20.86
N PHE A 513 5.52 10.54 20.51
CA PHE A 513 6.20 9.58 19.63
C PHE A 513 6.88 8.51 20.50
N ILE A 514 7.00 7.26 20.01
CA ILE A 514 7.83 6.25 20.70
C ILE A 514 9.30 6.71 20.65
N HIS A 515 10.02 6.51 21.75
CA HIS A 515 11.38 6.98 22.05
C HIS A 515 12.46 6.76 20.96
N MET A 516 12.22 5.95 19.93
CA MET A 516 13.17 5.72 18.83
C MET A 516 12.84 6.47 17.52
N PHE A 517 11.61 6.94 17.32
CA PHE A 517 11.19 7.58 16.07
C PHE A 517 10.72 9.01 16.30
N THR A 518 11.60 9.96 16.00
CA THR A 518 11.21 11.36 15.87
C THR A 518 10.24 11.52 14.70
N GLN A 519 9.52 12.65 14.63
CA GLN A 519 8.75 13.05 13.44
C GLN A 519 9.59 12.97 12.14
N ARG A 520 10.92 13.11 12.23
CA ARG A 520 11.85 13.00 11.09
C ARG A 520 12.04 11.56 10.63
N SER A 521 12.29 10.65 11.56
CA SER A 521 12.40 9.20 11.31
C SER A 521 11.11 8.63 10.69
N PHE A 522 9.97 9.24 11.01
CA PHE A 522 8.68 8.93 10.39
C PHE A 522 8.62 9.30 8.90
N HIS A 523 9.11 10.49 8.50
CA HIS A 523 9.16 10.88 7.09
C HIS A 523 10.05 9.93 6.27
N GLU A 524 11.13 9.44 6.86
CA GLU A 524 12.00 8.43 6.24
C GLU A 524 11.28 7.10 6.04
N MET A 525 10.49 6.65 7.03
CA MET A 525 9.69 5.42 6.97
C MET A 525 8.58 5.48 5.89
N LEU A 526 7.96 6.64 5.65
CA LEU A 526 6.89 6.79 4.64
C LEU A 526 7.33 6.30 3.25
N HIS A 527 8.60 6.53 2.90
CA HIS A 527 9.16 6.18 1.60
C HIS A 527 10.05 4.93 1.63
N ASN A 528 10.26 4.34 2.81
CA ASN A 528 11.14 3.19 2.96
C ASN A 528 10.50 1.89 2.39
N PRO A 529 11.09 1.28 1.35
CA PRO A 529 10.59 0.02 0.77
C PRO A 529 10.94 -1.21 1.62
N HIS A 530 11.86 -1.08 2.58
CA HIS A 530 12.35 -2.18 3.43
C HIS A 530 11.47 -2.47 4.64
N VAL A 531 10.38 -1.72 4.83
CA VAL A 531 9.43 -1.91 5.92
C VAL A 531 8.02 -2.17 5.40
N VAL A 532 7.28 -3.01 6.11
CA VAL A 532 5.84 -3.22 5.92
C VAL A 532 5.11 -2.45 7.00
N THR A 533 4.08 -1.70 6.61
CA THR A 533 3.22 -0.94 7.53
C THR A 533 1.84 -1.58 7.62
N TYR A 534 1.24 -1.56 8.79
CA TYR A 534 -0.07 -2.16 9.04
C TYR A 534 -0.79 -1.49 10.22
N ASP A 535 -2.06 -1.81 10.38
CA ASP A 535 -2.96 -1.31 11.44
C ASP A 535 -3.23 -2.46 12.43
N THR A 536 -2.45 -2.57 13.50
CA THR A 536 -2.50 -3.69 14.46
C THR A 536 -2.86 -3.24 15.88
N THR A 537 -3.30 -4.17 16.72
CA THR A 537 -3.46 -3.96 18.16
C THR A 537 -2.30 -4.51 18.99
N PHE A 538 -1.18 -4.88 18.36
CA PHE A 538 -0.01 -5.40 19.07
C PHE A 538 0.83 -4.22 19.60
N PHE A 539 0.85 -4.11 20.92
CA PHE A 539 1.57 -3.07 21.67
C PHE A 539 2.76 -3.66 22.43
N GLY A 540 3.41 -2.83 23.26
CA GLY A 540 4.70 -3.10 23.92
C GLY A 540 4.89 -4.56 24.37
N GLY A 541 6.05 -5.15 24.10
CA GLY A 541 6.25 -6.60 24.26
C GLY A 541 6.00 -7.41 22.98
N SER A 542 5.32 -6.84 21.98
CA SER A 542 5.20 -7.43 20.63
C SER A 542 6.47 -7.30 19.79
N SER A 543 7.41 -6.42 20.14
CA SER A 543 8.66 -6.23 19.40
C SER A 543 9.37 -7.56 19.16
N GLY A 544 9.74 -7.83 17.91
CA GLY A 544 10.35 -9.09 17.47
C GLY A 544 9.34 -10.15 17.03
N SER A 545 8.03 -9.85 16.98
CA SER A 545 7.02 -10.79 16.51
C SER A 545 7.17 -11.12 15.02
N PRO A 546 7.08 -12.38 14.59
CA PRO A 546 7.01 -12.71 13.18
C PRO A 546 5.68 -12.27 12.55
N VAL A 547 5.75 -11.81 11.30
CA VAL A 547 4.61 -11.38 10.49
C VAL A 547 4.45 -12.32 9.31
N PHE A 548 3.23 -12.82 9.10
CA PHE A 548 2.89 -13.77 8.05
C PHE A 548 1.89 -13.20 7.05
N ASP A 549 2.05 -13.53 5.77
CA ASP A 549 1.05 -13.21 4.74
C ASP A 549 -0.13 -14.20 4.73
N SER A 550 -1.10 -13.94 3.86
CA SER A 550 -2.26 -14.81 3.66
C SER A 550 -1.94 -16.21 3.11
N ASN A 551 -0.72 -16.44 2.62
CA ASN A 551 -0.22 -17.74 2.17
C ASN A 551 0.53 -18.49 3.26
N ALA A 552 0.55 -17.97 4.49
CA ALA A 552 1.30 -18.51 5.61
C ALA A 552 2.83 -18.41 5.42
N SER A 553 3.28 -17.40 4.69
CA SER A 553 4.70 -17.12 4.47
C SER A 553 5.19 -16.08 5.48
N LEU A 554 6.36 -16.27 6.09
CA LEU A 554 7.04 -15.28 6.92
C LEU A 554 7.56 -14.14 6.03
N VAL A 555 7.08 -12.92 6.26
CA VAL A 555 7.32 -11.76 5.37
C VAL A 555 8.00 -10.58 6.05
N ALA A 556 7.81 -10.41 7.36
CA ALA A 556 8.42 -9.32 8.13
C ALA A 556 8.59 -9.70 9.60
N MET A 557 9.32 -8.87 10.34
CA MET A 557 9.41 -8.89 11.80
C MET A 557 8.87 -7.58 12.34
N HIS A 558 7.88 -7.64 13.23
CA HIS A 558 7.25 -6.49 13.86
C HIS A 558 8.24 -5.77 14.78
N SER A 559 8.36 -4.46 14.61
CA SER A 559 9.31 -3.64 15.36
C SER A 559 8.60 -2.64 16.28
N ALA A 560 7.88 -1.68 15.70
CA ALA A 560 7.38 -0.55 16.46
C ALA A 560 6.09 0.03 15.88
N GLY A 561 5.48 0.92 16.66
CA GLY A 561 4.29 1.68 16.31
C GLY A 561 4.36 3.13 16.78
N PHE A 562 3.23 3.83 16.71
CA PHE A 562 3.12 5.22 17.18
C PHE A 562 2.15 5.33 18.35
N THR A 563 2.59 5.19 19.60
CA THR A 563 1.69 5.16 20.76
C THR A 563 1.08 6.51 21.09
N CYS A 564 -0.25 6.56 21.20
CA CYS A 564 -0.95 7.70 21.81
C CYS A 564 -1.72 7.22 23.05
N PRO A 565 -1.46 7.78 24.24
CA PRO A 565 -2.23 7.47 25.43
C PRO A 565 -3.66 8.03 25.33
N TYR A 566 -4.64 7.21 25.68
CA TYR A 566 -6.08 7.51 25.73
C TYR A 566 -6.62 7.23 27.15
N GLN A 567 -7.79 7.77 27.50
CA GLN A 567 -8.40 7.56 28.82
C GLN A 567 -8.83 6.09 29.08
N SER A 568 -8.88 5.26 28.04
CA SER A 568 -9.22 3.83 28.12
C SER A 568 -8.15 2.87 27.55
N GLY A 569 -6.91 3.33 27.32
CA GLY A 569 -5.82 2.49 26.77
C GLY A 569 -4.80 3.26 25.92
N VAL A 570 -3.88 2.57 25.24
CA VAL A 570 -2.96 3.14 24.24
C VAL A 570 -3.46 2.75 22.85
N SER A 571 -3.44 3.67 21.88
CA SER A 571 -3.78 3.36 20.48
C SER A 571 -2.74 3.92 19.52
N ASN A 572 -2.29 3.10 18.59
CA ASN A 572 -1.24 3.49 17.66
C ASN A 572 -1.78 4.17 16.39
N ILE A 573 -0.95 4.97 15.73
CA ILE A 573 -1.29 5.67 14.48
C ILE A 573 -1.01 4.77 13.26
N ILE A 574 0.16 4.14 13.19
CA ILE A 574 0.56 3.12 12.20
C ILE A 574 1.65 2.26 12.86
N GLU A 575 1.68 0.96 12.63
CA GLU A 575 2.80 0.09 13.00
C GLU A 575 3.60 -0.34 11.79
N PHE A 576 4.84 -0.73 12.03
CA PHE A 576 5.70 -1.27 11.00
C PHE A 576 6.63 -2.38 11.50
N GLY A 577 7.13 -3.13 10.53
CA GLY A 577 8.16 -4.13 10.73
C GLY A 577 9.09 -4.21 9.54
N SER A 578 10.36 -4.52 9.79
CA SER A 578 11.34 -4.73 8.74
C SER A 578 11.02 -6.00 7.95
N THR A 579 11.14 -5.93 6.63
CA THR A 579 10.90 -7.09 5.76
C THR A 579 11.94 -8.17 6.02
N MET A 580 11.53 -9.43 5.99
CA MET A 580 12.48 -10.55 6.10
C MET A 580 13.44 -10.58 4.92
N GLU A 581 13.02 -10.11 3.74
CA GLU A 581 13.89 -9.98 2.58
C GLU A 581 15.07 -9.04 2.86
N SER A 582 14.81 -7.84 3.39
CA SER A 582 15.87 -6.90 3.76
C SER A 582 16.78 -7.44 4.85
N ILE A 583 16.22 -8.04 5.91
CA ILE A 583 17.02 -8.63 7.00
C ILE A 583 17.95 -9.73 6.46
N ILE A 584 17.43 -10.61 5.61
CA ILE A 584 18.23 -11.71 5.06
C ILE A 584 19.26 -11.20 4.05
N ALA A 585 18.93 -10.18 3.26
CA ALA A 585 19.88 -9.54 2.37
C ALA A 585 21.06 -8.92 3.15
N ASP A 586 20.77 -8.24 4.27
CA ASP A 586 21.78 -7.69 5.16
C ASP A 586 22.67 -8.79 5.77
N ILE A 587 22.07 -9.88 6.26
CA ILE A 587 22.84 -11.04 6.76
C ILE A 587 23.71 -11.65 5.66
N LYS A 588 23.20 -11.74 4.43
CA LYS A 588 23.93 -12.28 3.26
C LYS A 588 25.11 -11.41 2.84
N HIS A 589 25.08 -10.10 3.10
CA HIS A 589 26.19 -9.22 2.77
C HIS A 589 27.45 -9.52 3.59
N ASN A 590 27.31 -10.20 4.73
CA ASN A 590 28.42 -10.70 5.53
C ASN A 590 28.50 -12.23 5.41
N GLU A 591 29.49 -12.74 4.67
CA GLU A 591 29.65 -14.18 4.43
C GLU A 591 29.80 -14.99 5.73
N ASP A 592 30.44 -14.43 6.76
CA ASP A 592 30.61 -15.10 8.04
C ASP A 592 29.26 -15.26 8.75
N TRP A 593 28.43 -14.21 8.76
CA TRP A 593 27.08 -14.26 9.32
C TRP A 593 26.19 -15.24 8.56
N TYR A 594 26.28 -15.21 7.22
CA TYR A 594 25.53 -16.13 6.36
C TYR A 594 25.93 -17.58 6.62
N ASN A 595 27.23 -17.89 6.60
CA ASN A 595 27.72 -19.24 6.85
C ASN A 595 27.41 -19.72 8.27
N LYS A 596 27.40 -18.82 9.25
CA LYS A 596 27.03 -19.15 10.64
C LYS A 596 25.58 -19.63 10.76
N ILE A 597 24.62 -18.89 10.19
CA ILE A 597 23.20 -19.23 10.28
C ILE A 597 22.81 -20.31 9.26
N PHE A 598 23.42 -20.30 8.07
CA PHE A 598 22.96 -21.09 6.93
C PHE A 598 23.94 -22.18 6.45
N GLY A 599 25.22 -22.12 6.81
CA GLY A 599 26.30 -22.94 6.23
C GLY A 599 26.25 -24.44 6.52
N ASN A 600 25.38 -24.90 7.43
CA ASN A 600 25.14 -26.34 7.66
C ASN A 600 24.08 -26.94 6.74
N CYS A 601 23.60 -26.23 5.71
CA CYS A 601 22.73 -26.82 4.69
C CYS A 601 23.57 -27.59 3.66
N GLN A 602 23.60 -28.92 3.78
CA GLN A 602 23.42 -29.69 2.56
C GLN A 602 22.05 -29.29 2.02
N ASP A 603 22.03 -28.72 0.82
CA ASP A 603 20.80 -28.52 0.06
C ASP A 603 20.16 -29.90 -0.17
N GLU A 604 19.33 -30.36 0.76
CA GLU A 604 18.31 -31.36 0.47
C GLU A 604 17.25 -30.67 -0.39
N GLU A 605 17.59 -30.54 -1.67
CA GLU A 605 16.64 -30.48 -2.77
C GLU A 605 15.81 -31.77 -2.71
N MET A 606 14.84 -31.82 -1.78
CA MET A 606 13.88 -32.90 -1.68
C MET A 606 13.01 -32.88 -2.92
N LEU A 607 13.37 -33.78 -3.83
CA LEU A 607 12.58 -34.29 -4.93
C LEU A 607 11.08 -34.27 -4.60
N SER A 608 10.34 -33.65 -5.50
CA SER A 608 8.88 -33.68 -5.53
C SER A 608 8.39 -35.12 -5.38
N PRO A 609 7.46 -35.44 -4.46
CA PRO A 609 6.79 -36.72 -4.54
C PRO A 609 5.93 -36.72 -5.79
N GLN A 610 6.25 -37.63 -6.70
CA GLN A 610 5.36 -38.04 -7.78
C GLN A 610 4.05 -38.61 -7.19
N SER A 611 3.00 -38.50 -7.99
CA SER A 611 1.61 -39.00 -7.86
C SER A 611 0.63 -38.21 -7.00
#